data_AF-A0A1U7IJS2-F1
#
_entry.id   AF-A0A1U7IJS2-F1
#
_cell.length_a   1.000
_cell.length_b   1.000
_cell.length_c   1.000
_cell.angle_alpha   90.00
_cell.angle_beta   90.00
_cell.angle_gamma   90.00
#
_symmetry.space_group_name_H-M   'P 1'
#
loop_
_entity.id
_entity.type
_entity.pdbx_description
1 polymer ?
#
loop_
_entity_poly.entity_id
_entity_poly.type
_entity_poly.pdbx_seq_one_letter_code
_entity_poly.pdbx_strand_id
1 'polypeptide(L)'
;MQNLGLKDEESWVKLIELYEGNPVYLKDIAILIKKIFLGKVSEFFTENTLHLTEDMKFRFSELFARLTPIEQEILLELSKLNQPRSREDLRQALSLSSTDFINGLESLNKRFLLKILESEKILFNLSPIFREYIINMGKD
;
A
#
# COMPACT_ATOMS: atom_id res chain seq x y z
N MET A 1 -17.81 1.31 -9.98
CA MET A 1 -16.95 1.01 -11.15
C MET A 1 -17.65 1.23 -12.48
N GLN A 2 -18.95 0.92 -12.60
CA GLN A 2 -19.71 1.12 -13.84
C GLN A 2 -19.62 2.55 -14.42
N ASN A 3 -19.76 3.58 -13.57
CA ASN A 3 -19.62 4.99 -13.96
C ASN A 3 -18.18 5.38 -14.38
N LEU A 4 -17.18 4.54 -14.12
CA LEU A 4 -15.79 4.74 -14.53
C LEU A 4 -15.50 4.13 -15.91
N GLY A 5 -16.47 3.47 -16.54
CA GLY A 5 -16.33 2.85 -17.86
C GLY A 5 -15.48 1.57 -17.85
N LEU A 6 -15.43 0.88 -16.71
CA LEU A 6 -14.82 -0.44 -16.60
C LEU A 6 -15.81 -1.53 -17.04
N LYS A 7 -15.27 -2.59 -17.63
CA LYS A 7 -15.95 -3.84 -18.01
C LYS A 7 -15.60 -4.93 -16.98
N ASP A 8 -16.05 -6.16 -17.24
CA ASP A 8 -15.68 -7.36 -16.47
C ASP A 8 -16.06 -7.20 -14.98
N GLU A 9 -17.36 -7.05 -14.72
CA GLU A 9 -17.89 -6.73 -13.38
C GLU A 9 -17.47 -7.77 -12.32
N GLU A 10 -17.31 -9.03 -12.73
CA GLU A 10 -16.81 -10.12 -11.92
C GLU A 10 -15.38 -9.88 -11.39
N SER A 11 -14.60 -9.04 -12.08
CA SER A 11 -13.23 -8.67 -11.70
C SER A 11 -13.14 -7.48 -10.75
N TRP A 12 -14.26 -6.78 -10.50
CA TRP A 12 -14.24 -5.53 -9.72
C TRP A 12 -13.94 -5.72 -8.25
N VAL A 13 -14.38 -6.82 -7.64
CA VAL A 13 -14.09 -7.12 -6.23
C VAL A 13 -12.58 -7.23 -6.01
N LYS A 14 -11.89 -7.99 -6.87
CA LYS A 14 -10.43 -8.11 -6.83
C LYS A 14 -9.73 -6.76 -7.02
N LEU A 15 -10.24 -5.91 -7.91
CA LEU A 15 -9.70 -4.56 -8.11
C LEU A 15 -9.89 -3.69 -6.86
N ILE A 16 -11.06 -3.75 -6.22
CA ILE A 16 -11.34 -3.05 -4.97
C ILE A 16 -10.39 -3.51 -3.86
N GLU A 17 -10.16 -4.81 -3.73
CA GLU A 17 -9.24 -5.37 -2.73
C GLU A 17 -7.79 -4.92 -2.95
N LEU A 18 -7.28 -5.01 -4.19
CA LEU A 18 -5.91 -4.62 -4.53
C LEU A 18 -5.61 -3.15 -4.25
N TYR A 19 -6.60 -2.28 -4.49
CA TYR A 19 -6.49 -0.83 -4.28
C TYR A 19 -7.15 -0.39 -2.96
N GLU A 20 -7.34 -1.34 -2.03
CA GLU A 20 -7.80 -1.17 -0.66
C GLU A 20 -9.11 -0.38 -0.51
N GLY A 21 -9.99 -0.42 -1.50
CA GLY A 21 -11.24 0.34 -1.54
C GLY A 21 -11.05 1.86 -1.58
N ASN A 22 -9.83 2.36 -1.75
CA ASN A 22 -9.54 3.78 -1.74
C ASN A 22 -10.11 4.45 -3.01
N PRO A 23 -11.04 5.41 -2.91
CA PRO A 23 -11.68 6.00 -4.08
C PRO A 23 -10.72 6.73 -5.02
N VAL A 24 -9.64 7.32 -4.49
CA VAL A 24 -8.62 7.99 -5.29
C VAL A 24 -7.85 6.95 -6.10
N TYR A 25 -7.34 5.91 -5.45
CA TYR A 25 -6.56 4.88 -6.14
C TYR A 25 -7.39 4.16 -7.20
N LEU A 26 -8.64 3.83 -6.85
CA LEU A 26 -9.59 3.21 -7.76
C LEU A 26 -9.92 4.09 -8.96
N LYS A 27 -10.00 5.41 -8.79
CA LYS A 27 -10.20 6.34 -9.90
C LYS A 27 -8.99 6.35 -10.83
N ASP A 28 -7.77 6.43 -10.29
CA ASP A 28 -6.57 6.52 -11.12
C ASP A 28 -6.34 5.24 -11.92
N ILE A 29 -6.47 4.07 -11.27
CA ILE A 29 -6.32 2.81 -11.98
C ILE A 29 -7.44 2.60 -12.99
N ALA A 30 -8.68 3.02 -12.69
CA ALA A 30 -9.77 2.91 -13.65
C ALA A 30 -9.53 3.76 -14.90
N ILE A 31 -8.97 4.97 -14.74
CA ILE A 31 -8.57 5.83 -15.87
C ILE A 31 -7.52 5.12 -16.74
N LEU A 32 -6.51 4.51 -16.12
CA LEU A 32 -5.49 3.74 -16.83
C LEU A 32 -6.09 2.54 -17.57
N ILE A 33 -6.89 1.72 -16.89
CA ILE A 33 -7.54 0.54 -17.48
C ILE A 33 -8.43 0.94 -18.65
N LYS A 34 -9.20 2.02 -18.51
CA LYS A 34 -10.03 2.54 -19.60
C LYS A 34 -9.19 2.99 -20.80
N LYS A 35 -8.09 3.70 -20.56
CA LYS A 35 -7.23 4.27 -21.59
C LYS A 35 -6.42 3.21 -22.35
N ILE A 36 -5.84 2.26 -21.63
CA ILE A 36 -4.87 1.30 -22.18
C ILE A 36 -5.53 -0.03 -22.56
N PHE A 37 -6.46 -0.51 -21.73
CA PHE A 37 -7.10 -1.82 -21.88
C PHE A 37 -8.56 -1.72 -22.36
N LEU A 38 -8.98 -0.54 -22.83
CA LEU A 38 -10.36 -0.28 -23.33
C LEU A 38 -11.45 -0.68 -22.32
N GLY A 39 -11.13 -0.51 -21.03
CA GLY A 39 -12.00 -0.82 -19.90
C GLY A 39 -12.00 -2.29 -19.47
N LYS A 40 -11.32 -3.20 -20.18
CA LYS A 40 -11.27 -4.62 -19.81
C LYS A 40 -10.34 -4.83 -18.61
N VAL A 41 -10.93 -5.16 -17.46
CA VAL A 41 -10.18 -5.37 -16.21
C VAL A 41 -9.49 -6.74 -16.23
N SER A 42 -10.10 -7.72 -16.90
CA SER A 42 -9.53 -9.06 -17.09
C SER A 42 -8.18 -9.01 -17.83
N GLU A 43 -8.09 -8.26 -18.92
CA GLU A 43 -6.84 -8.05 -19.68
C GLU A 43 -5.76 -7.38 -18.83
N PHE A 44 -6.13 -6.34 -18.06
CA PHE A 44 -5.21 -5.68 -17.13
C PHE A 44 -4.62 -6.67 -16.11
N PHE A 45 -5.42 -7.63 -15.63
CA PHE A 45 -4.94 -8.64 -14.69
C PHE A 45 -3.99 -9.68 -15.29
N THR A 46 -3.85 -9.77 -16.62
CA THR A 46 -2.87 -10.67 -17.25
C THR A 46 -1.42 -10.24 -17.01
N GLU A 47 -1.19 -8.98 -16.68
CA GLU A 47 0.13 -8.42 -16.34
C GLU A 47 0.69 -9.00 -15.02
N ASN A 48 -0.12 -9.68 -14.21
CA ASN A 48 0.26 -10.38 -12.98
C ASN A 48 1.07 -9.52 -11.98
N THR A 49 0.87 -8.20 -11.99
CA THR A 49 1.57 -7.24 -11.11
C THR A 49 0.59 -6.24 -10.50
N LEU A 50 0.87 -5.76 -9.28
CA LEU A 50 0.14 -4.64 -8.69
C LEU A 50 0.67 -3.34 -9.30
N HIS A 51 -0.07 -2.76 -10.24
CA HIS A 51 0.39 -1.59 -10.95
C HIS A 51 0.14 -0.30 -10.15
N LEU A 52 1.18 0.54 -10.07
CA LEU A 52 1.08 1.92 -9.55
C LEU A 52 1.11 2.90 -10.71
N THR A 53 0.07 3.71 -10.84
CA THR A 53 0.07 4.79 -11.82
C THR A 53 1.08 5.88 -11.43
N GLU A 54 1.53 6.69 -12.39
CA GLU A 54 2.43 7.81 -12.11
C GLU A 54 1.83 8.80 -11.10
N ASP A 55 0.53 9.05 -11.15
CA ASP A 55 -0.18 9.89 -10.17
C ASP A 55 -0.15 9.29 -8.75
N MET A 56 -0.24 7.96 -8.63
CA MET A 56 -0.07 7.28 -7.34
C MET A 56 1.36 7.41 -6.84
N LYS A 57 2.35 7.14 -7.69
CA LYS A 57 3.78 7.26 -7.33
C LYS A 57 4.12 8.67 -6.87
N PHE A 58 3.65 9.69 -7.57
CA PHE A 58 3.86 11.09 -7.20
C PHE A 58 3.30 11.37 -5.80
N ARG A 59 2.04 11.07 -5.53
CA ARG A 59 1.45 11.31 -4.19
C ARG A 59 2.12 10.49 -3.09
N PHE A 60 2.53 9.26 -3.39
CA PHE A 60 3.27 8.44 -2.45
C PHE A 60 4.66 8.98 -2.15
N SER A 61 5.35 9.56 -3.14
CA SER A 61 6.62 10.25 -2.94
C SER A 61 6.49 11.47 -2.06
N GLU A 62 5.48 12.31 -2.30
CA GLU A 62 5.21 13.47 -1.44
C GLU A 62 4.84 13.04 -0.02
N LEU A 63 4.07 11.97 0.12
CA LEU A 63 3.70 11.43 1.42
C LEU A 63 4.94 10.88 2.16
N PHE A 64 5.77 10.09 1.48
CA PHE A 64 6.98 9.48 2.06
C PHE A 64 8.01 10.53 2.47
N ALA A 65 8.21 11.57 1.65
CA ALA A 65 9.13 12.67 1.94
C ALA A 65 8.74 13.47 3.19
N ARG A 66 7.47 13.45 3.59
CA ARG A 66 6.96 14.13 4.80
C ARG A 66 7.02 13.26 6.06
N LEU A 67 7.46 12.01 5.94
CA LEU A 67 7.63 11.12 7.08
C LEU A 67 8.97 11.41 7.76
N THR A 68 8.98 11.27 9.08
CA THR A 68 10.20 11.32 9.89
C THR A 68 11.09 10.12 9.60
N PRO A 69 12.40 10.21 9.90
CA PRO A 69 13.31 9.07 9.74
C PRO A 69 12.84 7.79 10.45
N ILE A 70 12.24 7.93 11.65
CA ILE A 70 11.70 6.80 12.43
C ILE A 70 10.51 6.15 11.70
N GLU A 71 9.57 6.95 11.18
CA GLU A 71 8.45 6.43 10.40
C GLU A 71 8.93 5.71 9.14
N GLN A 72 9.91 6.29 8.43
CA GLN A 72 10.50 5.67 7.25
C GLN A 72 11.20 4.35 7.60
N GLU A 73 11.96 4.29 8.70
CA GLU A 73 12.64 3.07 9.15
C GLU A 73 11.64 1.94 9.45
N ILE A 74 10.54 2.24 10.16
CA ILE A 74 9.48 1.26 10.45
C ILE A 74 8.85 0.74 9.13
N LEU A 75 8.54 1.65 8.20
CA LEU A 75 7.92 1.28 6.92
C LEU A 75 8.86 0.43 6.05
N LEU A 76 10.15 0.79 5.99
CA LEU A 76 11.17 0.05 5.27
C LEU A 76 11.37 -1.34 5.87
N GLU A 77 11.30 -1.48 7.20
CA GLU A 77 11.39 -2.80 7.84
C GLU A 77 10.16 -3.66 7.53
N LEU A 78 8.96 -3.07 7.60
CA LEU A 78 7.73 -3.75 7.25
C LEU A 78 7.67 -4.12 5.76
N SER A 79 8.27 -3.32 4.87
CA SER A 79 8.24 -3.53 3.42
C SER A 79 8.99 -4.79 2.96
N LYS A 80 9.97 -5.27 3.74
CA LYS A 80 10.85 -6.42 3.42
C LYS A 80 10.11 -7.74 3.18
N LEU A 81 8.98 -7.97 3.86
CA LEU A 81 8.21 -9.20 3.74
C LEU A 81 6.75 -8.86 3.46
N ASN A 82 6.13 -9.51 2.47
CA ASN A 82 4.72 -9.33 2.14
C ASN A 82 3.78 -10.06 3.12
N GLN A 83 4.00 -9.85 4.42
CA GLN A 83 3.20 -10.41 5.50
C GLN A 83 3.20 -9.48 6.71
N PRO A 84 2.15 -9.53 7.56
CA PRO A 84 2.16 -8.80 8.83
C PRO A 84 3.33 -9.24 9.72
N ARG A 85 3.87 -8.32 10.52
CA ARG A 85 4.89 -8.64 11.55
C ARG A 85 4.36 -8.46 12.96
N SER A 86 4.79 -9.33 13.87
CA SER A 86 4.49 -9.15 15.28
C SER A 86 5.25 -7.96 15.86
N ARG A 87 4.73 -7.43 16.97
CA ARG A 87 5.40 -6.40 17.75
C ARG A 87 6.81 -6.81 18.16
N GLU A 88 6.98 -8.07 18.59
CA GLU A 88 8.24 -8.61 19.06
C GLU A 88 9.27 -8.67 17.93
N ASP A 89 8.88 -9.18 16.75
CA ASP A 89 9.77 -9.27 15.59
C ASP A 89 10.18 -7.87 15.10
N LEU A 90 9.25 -6.91 15.13
CA LEU A 90 9.52 -5.55 14.70
C LEU A 90 10.44 -4.81 15.70
N ARG A 91 10.26 -5.04 17.01
CA ARG A 91 11.15 -4.52 18.06
C ARG A 91 12.55 -5.13 18.01
N GLN A 92 12.67 -6.38 17.60
CA GLN A 92 13.97 -7.04 17.44
C GLN A 92 14.73 -6.50 16.21
N ALA A 93 14.00 -6.17 15.14
CA ALA A 93 14.60 -5.67 13.91
C ALA A 93 14.97 -4.17 13.97
N LEU A 94 14.28 -3.38 14.80
CA LEU A 94 14.45 -1.93 14.89
C LEU A 94 15.17 -1.52 16.18
N SER A 95 16.23 -0.73 16.07
CA SER A 95 16.98 -0.21 17.23
C SER A 95 16.37 1.08 17.79
N LEU A 96 15.06 1.09 18.01
CA LEU A 96 14.29 2.27 18.43
C LEU A 96 14.04 2.29 19.94
N SER A 97 13.94 3.49 20.52
CA SER A 97 13.40 3.66 21.87
C SER A 97 11.93 3.21 21.93
N SER A 98 11.41 2.89 23.12
CA SER A 98 10.00 2.51 23.27
C SER A 98 9.06 3.65 22.82
N THR A 99 9.43 4.90 23.12
CA THR A 99 8.65 6.09 22.74
C THR A 99 8.64 6.30 21.24
N ASP A 100 9.80 6.22 20.59
CA ASP A 100 9.91 6.39 19.13
C ASP A 100 9.15 5.30 18.38
N PHE A 101 9.26 4.06 18.84
CA PHE A 101 8.53 2.93 18.27
C PHE A 101 7.02 3.14 18.34
N ILE A 102 6.48 3.51 19.50
CA ILE A 102 5.04 3.72 19.69
C ILE A 102 4.55 4.92 18.89
N ASN A 103 5.25 6.06 18.96
CA ASN A 103 4.86 7.28 18.25
C ASN A 103 4.93 7.09 16.73
N GLY A 104 5.95 6.39 16.23
CA GLY A 104 6.08 6.04 14.82
C GLY A 104 4.91 5.19 14.34
N LEU A 105 4.58 4.11 15.06
CA LEU A 105 3.42 3.26 14.74
C LEU A 105 2.09 4.03 14.78
N GLU A 106 1.90 4.88 15.80
CA GLU A 106 0.68 5.69 15.93
C GLU A 106 0.54 6.67 14.75
N SER A 107 1.61 7.36 14.38
CA SER A 107 1.61 8.31 13.26
C SER A 107 1.34 7.61 11.92
N LEU A 108 1.98 6.47 11.67
CA LEU A 108 1.75 5.67 10.46
C LEU A 108 0.30 5.15 10.37
N ASN A 109 -0.27 4.72 11.49
CA ASN A 109 -1.66 4.28 11.56
C ASN A 109 -2.64 5.43 11.28
N LYS A 110 -2.40 6.63 11.86
CA LYS A 110 -3.20 7.85 11.58
C LYS A 110 -3.19 8.25 10.11
N ARG A 111 -2.14 7.89 9.38
CA ARG A 111 -1.99 8.13 7.93
C ARG A 111 -2.50 6.99 7.06
N PHE A 112 -3.10 5.94 7.65
CA PHE A 112 -3.58 4.74 6.96
C PHE A 112 -2.51 3.97 6.18
N LEU A 113 -1.23 4.14 6.53
CA LEU A 113 -0.12 3.39 5.90
C LEU A 113 0.07 2.02 6.57
N LEU A 114 -0.50 1.85 7.74
CA LEU A 114 -0.37 0.67 8.58
C LEU A 114 -1.75 0.26 9.10
N LYS A 115 -2.02 -1.04 9.14
CA LYS A 115 -3.16 -1.66 9.81
C LYS A 115 -2.65 -2.49 10.99
N ILE A 116 -3.32 -2.36 12.12
CA ILE A 116 -3.08 -3.17 13.31
C ILE A 116 -4.08 -4.32 13.28
N LEU A 117 -3.59 -5.55 13.38
CA LEU A 117 -4.42 -6.75 13.37
C LEU A 117 -4.31 -7.45 14.72
N GLU A 118 -5.46 -7.89 15.23
CA GLU A 118 -5.54 -8.72 16.42
C GLU A 118 -5.59 -10.20 16.02
N SER A 119 -4.71 -10.99 16.64
CA SER A 119 -4.63 -12.43 16.54
C SER A 119 -4.12 -12.96 17.88
N GLU A 120 -3.38 -14.08 17.92
CA GLU A 120 -2.65 -14.51 19.12
C GLU A 120 -1.61 -13.48 19.58
N LYS A 121 -1.16 -12.61 18.67
CA LYS A 121 -0.27 -11.47 18.90
C LYS A 121 -0.80 -10.22 18.21
N ILE A 122 -0.29 -9.06 18.61
CA ILE A 122 -0.49 -7.81 17.87
C ILE A 122 0.39 -7.84 16.62
N LEU A 123 -0.23 -7.74 15.46
CA LEU A 123 0.45 -7.71 14.17
C LEU A 123 0.31 -6.34 13.50
N PHE A 124 1.37 -5.93 12.82
CA PHE A 124 1.44 -4.71 12.04
C PHE A 124 1.54 -5.07 10.57
N ASN A 125 0.58 -4.61 9.77
CA ASN A 125 0.57 -4.84 8.34
C ASN A 125 0.66 -3.52 7.58
N LEU A 126 1.65 -3.39 6.71
CA LEU A 126 1.80 -2.26 5.81
C LEU A 126 0.73 -2.34 4.71
N SER A 127 0.15 -1.19 4.34
CA SER A 127 -0.71 -1.06 3.15
C SER A 127 -0.04 -1.73 1.93
N PRO A 128 -0.68 -2.74 1.29
CA PRO A 128 -0.06 -3.47 0.18
C PRO A 128 0.31 -2.56 -1.01
N ILE A 129 -0.53 -1.57 -1.31
CA ILE A 129 -0.24 -0.63 -2.40
C ILE A 129 0.91 0.32 -2.05
N PHE A 130 1.01 0.73 -0.78
CA PHE A 130 2.13 1.56 -0.34
C PHE A 130 3.43 0.75 -0.21
N ARG A 131 3.34 -0.53 0.15
CA ARG A 131 4.47 -1.48 0.09
C ARG A 131 5.04 -1.58 -1.32
N GLU A 132 4.17 -1.73 -2.32
CA GLU A 132 4.59 -1.77 -3.73
C GLU A 132 5.36 -0.51 -4.11
N TYR A 133 4.96 0.66 -3.60
CA TYR A 133 5.68 1.91 -3.82
C TYR A 133 7.08 1.87 -3.20
N ILE A 134 7.20 1.43 -1.94
CA ILE A 134 8.50 1.33 -1.25
C ILE A 134 9.44 0.35 -1.96
N ILE A 135 8.95 -0.79 -2.42
CA ILE A 135 9.75 -1.81 -3.11
C ILE A 135 10.28 -1.31 -4.46
N ASN A 136 9.51 -0.45 -5.14
CA ASN A 136 9.90 0.08 -6.45
C ASN A 136 10.69 1.39 -6.38
N MET A 137 10.66 2.12 -5.25
CA MET A 137 11.47 3.34 -5.05
C MET A 137 12.97 3.12 -5.31
N GLY A 138 13.50 1.93 -5.04
CA GLY A 138 14.91 1.60 -5.27
C GLY A 138 15.26 1.10 -6.68
N LYS A 139 14.30 1.10 -7.62
CA LYS A 139 14.48 0.57 -8.99
C LYS A 139 14.47 1.63 -10.09
N ASP A 140 14.21 2.88 -9.73
CA ASP A 140 14.20 4.04 -10.63
C ASP A 140 15.49 4.86 -10.52
#